data_AF-A0A6A3JVD0-F1
#
_entry.id   AF-A0A6A3JVD0-F1
#
_cell.length_a   1.000
_cell.length_b   1.000
_cell.length_c   1.000
_cell.angle_alpha   90.00
_cell.angle_beta   90.00
_cell.angle_gamma   90.00
#
_symmetry.space_group_name_H-M   'P 1'
#
loop_
_entity.id
_entity.type
_entity.pdbx_description
1 polymer ?
#
loop_
_entity_poly.entity_id
_entity_poly.type
_entity_poly.pdbx_seq_one_letter_code
_entity_poly.pdbx_strand_id
1 'polypeptide(L)' 'MEYLEHLRIVFDGLCRYYATLNGKKCHIMRNQVDYLGFTLTPEEIQPQKKKVEAIQQIAEPRKKRELR' A
#
# COMPACT_ATOMS: atom_id res chain seq x y z
N MET A 1 22.47 -5.25 -0.64
CA MET A 1 23.12 -3.96 -0.31
C MET A 1 22.24 -2.78 -0.68
N GLU A 2 21.64 -2.78 -1.88
CA GLU A 2 20.78 -1.70 -2.39
C GLU A 2 19.63 -1.26 -1.45
N TYR A 3 18.90 -2.19 -0.83
CA TYR A 3 17.76 -1.84 0.03
C TYR A 3 18.12 -0.97 1.26
N LEU A 4 19.29 -1.20 1.87
CA LEU A 4 19.73 -0.41 3.03
C LEU A 4 20.18 0.99 2.60
N GLU A 5 20.76 1.11 1.41
CA GLU A 5 21.14 2.39 0.84
C GLU A 5 19.92 3.25 0.52
N HIS A 6 18.87 2.65 -0.07
CA HIS A 6 17.60 3.34 -0.29
C HIS A 6 16.97 3.85 1.00
N LEU A 7 16.95 3.02 2.06
CA LEU A 7 16.45 3.45 3.36
C LEU A 7 17.28 4.61 3.94
N ARG A 8 18.61 4.55 3.82
CA ARG A 8 19.49 5.64 4.27
C ARG A 8 19.14 6.96 3.59
N ILE A 9 19.00 6.95 2.25
CA ILE A 9 18.64 8.15 1.48
C ILE A 9 17.30 8.72 1.94
N VAL A 10 16.29 7.87 2.13
CA VAL A 10 14.97 8.29 2.61
C VAL A 10 15.04 8.88 4.02
N PHE A 11 15.77 8.24 4.94
CA PHE A 11 15.90 8.73 6.31
C PHE A 11 16.70 10.03 6.40
N ASP A 12 17.78 10.17 5.63
CA ASP A 12 18.55 11.41 5.53
C ASP A 12 17.67 12.56 5.02
N GLY A 13 16.82 12.29 4.02
CA GLY A 13 15.83 13.24 3.52
C GLY A 13 14.82 13.66 4.59
N LEU A 14 14.25 12.70 5.32
CA LEU A 14 13.31 13.00 6.41
C LEU A 14 13.94 13.85 7.50
N CYS A 15 15.16 13.51 7.93
CA CYS A 15 15.94 14.30 8.89
C CYS A 15 16.18 15.73 8.41
N ARG A 16 16.57 15.92 7.14
CA ARG A 16 16.82 17.23 6.54
C ARG A 16 15.61 18.17 6.62
N TYR A 17 14.40 17.63 6.52
CA TYR A 17 13.15 18.40 6.56
C TYR A 17 12.43 18.31 7.91
N TYR A 18 13.08 17.82 8.96
CA TYR A 18 12.50 17.66 10.31
C TYR A 18 11.20 16.84 10.32
N ALA A 19 11.08 15.88 9.39
CA ALA A 19 9.93 14.98 9.30
C ALA A 19 10.21 13.69 10.08
N THR A 20 9.20 13.20 10.80
CA THR A 20 9.29 11.97 11.59
C THR A 20 8.40 10.87 11.03
N LEU A 21 8.83 9.62 11.16
CA LEU A 21 8.03 8.45 10.81
C LEU A 21 7.16 7.98 11.97
N ASN A 22 5.95 7.51 11.66
CA ASN A 22 5.15 6.76 12.61
C ASN A 22 5.56 5.28 12.56
N GLY A 23 6.42 4.85 13.48
CA GLY A 23 6.94 3.48 13.50
C GLY A 23 5.86 2.40 13.55
N LYS A 24 4.68 2.67 14.12
CA LYS A 24 3.56 1.70 14.14
C LYS A 24 2.93 1.48 12.76
N LYS A 25 3.07 2.45 11.85
CA LYS A 25 2.54 2.39 10.47
C LYS A 25 3.61 2.01 9.44
N CYS A 26 4.88 1.94 9.83
CA CYS A 26 5.97 1.62 8.91
C CYS A 26 6.08 0.10 8.73
N HIS A 27 6.09 -0.33 7.48
CA HIS A 27 6.32 -1.73 7.09
C HIS A 27 7.63 -1.80 6.29
N ILE A 28 8.74 -2.06 6.97
CA ILE A 28 10.10 -2.07 6.39
C ILE A 28 10.64 -3.50 6.42
N MET A 29 11.43 -3.88 5.40
CA MET A 29 12.02 -5.22 5.24
C MET A 29 10.98 -6.34 5.32
N ARG A 30 9.90 -6.20 4.56
CA ARG A 30 8.84 -7.20 4.43
C ARG A 30 8.83 -7.76 3.01
N ASN A 31 8.59 -9.06 2.89
CA ASN A 31 8.35 -9.71 1.60
C ASN A 31 6.96 -9.40 1.04
N GLN A 32 6.05 -8.86 1.85
CA GLN A 32 4.74 -8.44 1.39
C GLN A 32 4.33 -7.16 2.09
N VAL A 33 3.76 -6.21 1.33
CA VAL A 33 3.25 -4.96 1.89
C VAL A 33 1.99 -4.51 1.17
N ASP A 34 1.04 -3.98 1.94
CA ASP A 34 -0.13 -3.32 1.41
C ASP A 34 0.18 -1.86 1.08
N TYR A 35 0.00 -1.46 -0.18
CA TYR A 35 0.27 -0.12 -0.65
C TYR A 35 -0.74 0.34 -1.71
N LEU A 36 -1.35 1.51 -1.49
CA LEU A 36 -2.31 2.16 -2.40
C LEU A 36 -3.46 1.26 -2.89
N GLY A 37 -3.88 0.28 -2.10
CA GLY A 37 -4.97 -0.63 -2.47
C GLY A 37 -4.54 -1.93 -3.13
N PHE A 38 -3.24 -2.16 -3.23
CA PHE A 38 -2.63 -3.37 -3.74
C PHE A 38 -1.81 -4.02 -2.64
N THR A 39 -1.60 -5.31 -2.80
CA THR A 39 -0.66 -6.10 -2.03
C THR A 39 0.52 -6.39 -2.95
N LEU A 40 1.70 -5.92 -2.55
CA LEU A 40 2.95 -6.04 -3.31
C LEU A 40 3.77 -7.19 -2.74
N THR A 41 4.29 -8.05 -3.60
CA THR A 41 5.33 -9.06 -3.31
C THR A 41 6.52 -8.86 -4.27
N PRO A 42 7.66 -9.55 -4.10
CA PRO A 42 8.77 -9.42 -5.04
C PRO A 42 8.41 -9.87 -6.46
N GLU A 43 7.46 -10.81 -6.57
CA GLU A 43 7.08 -11.42 -7.84
C GLU A 43 5.84 -10.77 -8.47
N GLU A 44 4.91 -10.24 -7.67
CA GLU A 44 3.58 -9.89 -8.14
C GLU A 44 3.01 -8.62 -7.49
N ILE A 45 2.13 -7.95 -8.24
CA ILE A 45 1.28 -6.85 -7.77
C ILE A 45 -0.17 -7.31 -7.86
N GLN A 46 -0.82 -7.47 -6.72
CA GLN A 46 -2.19 -8.01 -6.67
C GLN A 46 -3.15 -7.00 -6.04
N PRO A 47 -4.42 -6.92 -6.49
CA PRO A 47 -5.44 -6.16 -5.77
C PRO A 47 -5.64 -6.73 -4.36
N GLN A 48 -5.86 -5.85 -3.38
CA GLN A 48 -6.16 -6.30 -2.03
C GLN A 48 -7.42 -7.16 -2.00
N LYS A 49 -7.35 -8.32 -1.33
CA LYS A 49 -8.46 -9.27 -1.20
C LYS A 49 -9.76 -8.60 -0.77
N LYS A 50 -9.70 -7.72 0.23
CA LYS A 50 -10.87 -6.96 0.72
C LYS A 50 -11.54 -6.12 -0.36
N LYS A 51 -10.78 -5.53 -1.29
CA LYS A 51 -11.33 -4.75 -2.40
C LYS A 51 -12.00 -5.65 -3.43
N VAL A 52 -11.40 -6.81 -3.72
CA VAL A 52 -11.98 -7.82 -4.61
C VAL A 52 -13.28 -8.35 -4.04
N GLU A 53 -13.29 -8.72 -2.76
CA GLU A 53 -14.48 -9.20 -2.05
C GLU A 53 -15.61 -8.15 -2.06
N ALA A 54 -15.30 -6.88 -1.80
CA ALA A 54 -16.30 -5.81 -1.83
C ALA A 54 -16.96 -5.65 -3.20
N ILE A 55 -16.21 -5.85 -4.29
CA ILE A 55 -16.75 -5.82 -5.66
C ILE A 55 -17.59 -7.07 -5.93
N GLN A 56 -17.14 -8.25 -5.50
CA GLN A 56 -17.90 -9.49 -5.69
C GLN A 56 -19.21 -9.53 -4.90
N GLN A 57 -19.24 -8.89 -3.73
CA GLN A 57 -20.41 -8.79 -2.86
C GLN A 57 -21.31 -7.60 -3.19
N ILE A 58 -20.95 -6.79 -4.19
CA ILE A 58 -21.78 -5.64 -4.55
C ILE A 58 -23.15 -6.14 -5.02
N ALA A 59 -24.20 -5.59 -4.41
CA ALA A 59 -25.56 -5.92 -4.83
C ALA A 59 -25.80 -5.41 -6.25
N GLU A 60 -26.58 -6.17 -7.03
CA GLU A 60 -26.97 -5.74 -8.36
C GLU A 60 -27.69 -4.38 -8.28
N PRO A 61 -27.23 -3.37 -9.04
CA PRO A 61 -27.81 -2.05 -8.99
C PRO A 61 -29.21 -2.06 -9.60
N ARG A 62 -30.17 -1.43 -8.91
CA ARG A 62 -31.57 -1.35 -9.34
C ARG A 62 -31.89 -0.03 -10.03
N LYS A 63 -31.05 0.99 -9.85
CA LYS A 63 -31.26 2.35 -10.39
C LYS A 63 -29.98 2.82 -11.09
N LYS A 64 -30.14 3.58 -12.18
CA LYS A 64 -29.01 4.16 -12.93
C LYS A 64 -28.01 4.93 -12.07
N ARG A 65 -28.46 5.56 -10.98
CA ARG A 65 -27.59 6.31 -10.04
C ARG A 65 -26.68 5.43 -9.16
N GLU A 66 -27.00 4.14 -9.05
CA GLU A 66 -26.22 3.15 -8.30
C GLU A 66 -25.08 2.57 -9.16
N LEU A 67 -25.17 2.77 -10.47
CA LEU A 67 -24.07 2.65 -11.41
C LEU A 67 -23.35 4.01 -11.49
N ARG A 68 -22.02 4.03 -11.44
CA ARG A 68 -21.19 5.23 -11.58
C ARG A 68 -20.10 4.98 -12.58
#